data_AF-A0A2G8RTV7-F1
#
_entry.id   AF-A0A2G8RTV7-F1
#
_cell.length_a   1.000
_cell.length_b   1.000
_cell.length_c   1.000
_cell.angle_alpha   90.00
_cell.angle_beta   90.00
_cell.angle_gamma   90.00
#
_symmetry.space_group_name_H-M   'P 1'
#
loop_
_entity.id
_entity.type
_entity.pdbx_description
1 polymer ?
#
loop_
_entity_poly.entity_id
_entity_poly.type
_entity_poly.pdbx_seq_one_letter_code
_entity_poly.pdbx_strand_id
1 'polypeptide(L)'
;MSGSHPLAPTFALPPFDNANVDTILRCRDGVHFRVRGAVLLEASPVFSDMLAAISSEGEEDDRGGYRSEHYDGKPIITVVENSDVIDPLLRLIYPITDPVLKDLQDIRPVLAAAMKYQMEEATTLLKKALLSYVETQPLRVWAHACLLRLEEEARTAARALVGKELPAEAPEELQEVSAGDYYRLTKFLNCRELAAKAVELFKVDPSDIKDRPKKSPRWSRSEDPPESFTFRSRPYADIICRSSDGQDFRAHRIILCVASSTLQTKITSLLPEKPPSTSSASASKDDVLPVVQMDVDAQALGAVLESCYVEPSSFAYDCSTPQYIMSMMVAARTLGMQRLLDKMQRCSYASTSRDDPLLGYLLAAKMDFPETAKEVAWNLHHDVFSYGYLPEMESTPAHFYHSLLVNRRKNAPTNAARNAKSGALDASSCTPEAKKLKMGGLHSSRCHPWVQSLVAGNMESLRGLDRALDAFAVTPRYEDVLQDSLKEKIWCGKCEPNVRALNDMSVSWKRVYDVLCENDYIHQIPE
;
A
#
# COMPACT_ATOMS: atom_id res chain seq x y z
N MET A 1 0.38 -38.94 -29.23
CA MET A 1 1.82 -38.58 -29.23
C MET A 1 2.03 -37.56 -30.33
N SER A 2 1.86 -36.28 -30.01
CA SER A 2 2.22 -35.20 -30.94
C SER A 2 3.72 -34.94 -30.76
N GLY A 3 4.52 -35.41 -31.70
CA GLY A 3 5.94 -35.10 -31.74
C GLY A 3 6.11 -33.61 -31.96
N SER A 4 6.58 -32.90 -30.94
CA SER A 4 7.16 -31.57 -31.07
C SER A 4 8.41 -31.71 -31.92
N HIS A 5 8.33 -31.39 -33.21
CA HIS A 5 9.52 -31.08 -33.98
C HIS A 5 10.28 -29.97 -33.24
N PRO A 6 11.59 -30.12 -32.93
CA PRO A 6 12.35 -29.02 -32.38
C PRO A 6 12.33 -27.88 -33.41
N LEU A 7 11.72 -26.75 -33.05
CA LEU A 7 11.75 -25.54 -33.85
C LEU A 7 13.20 -25.23 -34.19
N ALA A 8 13.50 -24.99 -35.47
CA ALA A 8 14.83 -24.60 -35.89
C ALA A 8 15.25 -23.35 -35.09
N PRO A 9 16.50 -23.28 -34.59
CA PRO A 9 16.94 -22.14 -33.80
C PRO A 9 16.89 -20.87 -34.64
N THR A 10 16.23 -19.85 -34.09
CA THR A 10 16.19 -18.51 -34.67
C THR A 10 17.54 -17.85 -34.47
N PHE A 11 18.22 -17.48 -35.55
CA PHE A 11 19.50 -16.75 -35.48
C PHE A 11 19.30 -15.26 -35.66
N ALA A 12 20.17 -14.48 -35.03
CA ALA A 12 20.25 -13.04 -35.19
C ALA A 12 20.56 -12.66 -36.66
N LEU A 13 20.10 -11.48 -37.06
CA LEU A 13 20.40 -10.87 -38.35
C LEU A 13 21.85 -10.33 -38.39
N PRO A 14 22.36 -9.89 -39.55
CA PRO A 14 23.67 -9.25 -39.64
C PRO A 14 23.83 -8.12 -38.60
N PRO A 15 24.97 -8.04 -37.91
CA PRO A 15 26.27 -8.63 -38.26
C PRO A 15 26.62 -9.95 -37.52
N PHE A 16 25.70 -10.51 -36.74
CA PHE A 16 25.97 -11.69 -35.87
C PHE A 16 25.40 -13.00 -36.44
N ASP A 17 25.40 -13.15 -37.76
CA ASP A 17 24.89 -14.31 -38.50
C ASP A 17 26.01 -15.22 -39.05
N ASN A 18 27.28 -14.83 -38.90
CA ASN A 18 28.44 -15.52 -39.47
C ASN A 18 28.64 -16.94 -38.91
N ALA A 19 28.49 -17.96 -39.76
CA ALA A 19 28.65 -19.37 -39.39
C ALA A 19 30.07 -19.79 -39.01
N ASN A 20 31.11 -18.97 -39.22
CA ASN A 20 32.51 -19.34 -38.95
C ASN A 20 33.01 -18.96 -37.54
N VAL A 21 32.12 -18.52 -36.65
CA VAL A 21 32.48 -18.21 -35.26
C VAL A 21 32.61 -19.48 -34.40
N ASP A 22 33.15 -19.36 -33.20
CA ASP A 22 33.43 -20.45 -32.26
C ASP A 22 32.46 -20.52 -31.07
N THR A 23 31.54 -19.56 -30.89
CA THR A 23 30.61 -19.53 -29.76
C THR A 23 29.21 -19.05 -30.18
N ILE A 24 28.17 -19.54 -29.50
CA ILE A 24 26.79 -19.09 -29.69
C ILE A 24 26.23 -18.54 -28.38
N LEU A 25 25.67 -17.33 -28.41
CA LEU A 25 24.89 -16.77 -27.31
C LEU A 25 23.41 -17.01 -27.56
N ARG A 26 22.70 -17.63 -26.61
CA ARG A 26 21.25 -17.81 -26.65
C ARG A 26 20.57 -16.84 -25.69
N CYS A 27 19.73 -15.96 -26.23
CA CYS A 27 18.93 -15.02 -25.47
C CYS A 27 17.66 -15.67 -24.89
N ARG A 28 17.02 -14.99 -23.93
CA ARG A 28 15.79 -15.47 -23.28
C ARG A 28 14.62 -15.63 -24.26
N ASP A 29 14.55 -14.78 -25.27
CA ASP A 29 13.55 -14.82 -26.34
C ASP A 29 13.83 -15.91 -27.40
N GLY A 30 14.87 -16.72 -27.21
CA GLY A 30 15.22 -17.84 -28.08
C GLY A 30 16.04 -17.46 -29.31
N VAL A 31 16.48 -16.20 -29.42
CA VAL A 31 17.36 -15.75 -30.50
C VAL A 31 18.82 -16.14 -30.20
N HIS A 32 19.51 -16.64 -31.22
CA HIS A 32 20.89 -17.10 -31.15
C HIS A 32 21.83 -16.16 -31.89
N PHE A 33 22.84 -15.63 -31.21
CA PHE A 33 23.87 -14.77 -31.78
C PHE A 33 25.13 -15.58 -32.03
N ARG A 34 25.68 -15.49 -33.24
CA ARG A 34 26.97 -16.10 -33.59
C ARG A 34 28.08 -15.11 -33.28
N VAL A 35 28.92 -15.44 -32.29
CA VAL A 35 29.94 -14.57 -31.73
C VAL A 35 31.27 -15.28 -31.56
N ARG A 36 32.35 -14.51 -31.61
CA ARG A 36 33.71 -14.96 -31.28
C ARG A 36 33.92 -14.97 -29.78
N GLY A 37 34.22 -16.14 -29.22
CA GLY A 37 34.54 -16.35 -27.81
C GLY A 37 35.66 -15.43 -27.36
N ALA A 38 36.75 -15.30 -28.14
CA ALA A 38 37.88 -14.43 -27.82
C ALA A 38 37.49 -12.96 -27.54
N VAL A 39 36.52 -12.40 -28.28
CA VAL A 39 36.03 -11.03 -28.03
C VAL A 39 35.23 -10.96 -26.73
N LEU A 40 34.40 -11.97 -26.46
CA LEU A 40 33.64 -12.04 -25.19
C LEU A 40 34.55 -12.19 -23.97
N LEU A 41 35.60 -13.01 -24.09
CA LEU A 41 36.60 -13.24 -23.04
C LEU A 41 37.33 -11.94 -22.67
N GLU A 42 37.75 -11.18 -23.69
CA GLU A 42 38.44 -9.89 -23.48
C GLU A 42 37.50 -8.82 -22.94
N ALA A 43 36.25 -8.79 -23.42
CA ALA A 43 35.29 -7.76 -23.06
C ALA A 43 34.63 -7.99 -21.68
N SER A 44 34.58 -9.23 -21.19
CA SER A 44 33.81 -9.59 -20.01
C SER A 44 34.43 -10.75 -19.22
N PRO A 45 34.88 -10.51 -17.98
CA PRO A 45 35.33 -11.59 -17.09
C PRO A 45 34.19 -12.58 -16.77
N VAL A 46 32.95 -12.10 -16.73
CA VAL A 46 31.77 -12.95 -16.50
C VAL A 46 31.58 -13.95 -17.64
N PHE A 47 31.73 -13.52 -18.91
CA PHE A 47 31.68 -14.46 -20.02
C PHE A 47 32.88 -15.41 -20.06
N SER A 48 34.04 -14.98 -19.55
CA SER A 48 35.18 -15.88 -19.32
C SER A 48 34.84 -17.01 -18.37
N ASP A 49 34.25 -16.70 -17.22
CA ASP A 49 33.85 -17.72 -16.25
C ASP A 49 32.77 -18.66 -16.81
N MET A 50 31.78 -18.11 -17.54
CA MET A 50 30.73 -18.90 -18.17
C MET A 50 31.28 -19.89 -19.22
N LEU A 51 32.23 -19.45 -20.05
CA LEU A 51 32.87 -20.31 -21.06
C LEU A 51 33.79 -21.36 -20.43
N ALA A 52 34.51 -21.00 -19.36
CA ALA A 52 35.34 -21.94 -18.61
C ALA A 52 34.50 -23.06 -17.98
N ALA A 53 33.35 -22.71 -17.38
CA ALA A 53 32.42 -23.68 -16.80
C ALA A 53 31.93 -24.68 -17.85
N ILE A 54 31.50 -24.19 -19.01
CA ILE A 54 31.05 -25.02 -20.15
C ILE A 54 32.14 -25.99 -20.62
N SER A 55 33.40 -25.54 -20.63
CA SER A 55 34.54 -26.36 -21.07
C SER A 55 34.91 -27.44 -20.04
N SER A 56 34.75 -27.16 -18.74
CA SER A 56 35.04 -28.11 -17.66
C SER A 56 34.02 -29.26 -17.53
N GLU A 57 32.79 -29.04 -17.99
CA GLU A 57 31.74 -30.07 -18.02
C GLU A 57 31.88 -31.05 -19.21
N GLY A 58 32.85 -30.81 -20.10
CA GLY A 58 33.10 -31.60 -21.30
C GLY A 58 33.97 -32.85 -21.09
N GLU A 59 34.50 -33.09 -19.89
CA GLU A 59 35.35 -34.24 -19.56
C GLU A 59 34.60 -35.21 -18.62
N GLU A 60 33.96 -36.22 -19.23
CA GLU A 60 33.48 -37.50 -18.65
C GLU A 60 32.67 -37.47 -17.32
N ASP A 61 31.33 -37.57 -17.40
CA ASP A 61 30.61 -38.47 -16.48
C ASP A 61 29.35 -39.07 -17.14
N ASP A 62 29.28 -40.40 -17.15
CA ASP A 62 28.22 -41.26 -17.69
C ASP A 62 26.98 -41.28 -16.76
N ARG A 63 26.73 -40.17 -16.05
CA ARG A 63 25.70 -40.05 -14.99
C ARG A 63 24.91 -38.76 -15.09
N GLY A 64 24.09 -38.63 -16.13
CA GLY A 64 22.79 -37.95 -16.08
C GLY A 64 22.73 -36.50 -15.56
N GLY A 65 23.82 -35.74 -15.64
CA GLY A 65 23.87 -34.30 -15.35
C GLY A 65 23.63 -33.46 -16.60
N TYR A 66 23.15 -32.23 -16.42
CA TYR A 66 22.79 -31.28 -17.49
C TYR A 66 23.86 -31.25 -18.61
N ARG A 67 23.49 -31.68 -19.82
CA ARG A 67 24.39 -31.62 -20.98
C ARG A 67 24.66 -30.16 -21.30
N SER A 68 25.93 -29.76 -21.30
CA SER A 68 26.38 -28.53 -21.94
C SER A 68 25.81 -28.48 -23.38
N GLU A 69 24.93 -27.52 -23.64
CA GLU A 69 24.23 -27.43 -24.92
C GLU A 69 25.22 -26.98 -25.99
N HIS A 70 25.37 -27.80 -27.03
CA HIS A 70 26.18 -27.48 -28.20
C HIS A 70 25.27 -27.36 -29.42
N TYR A 71 25.56 -26.40 -30.29
CA TYR A 71 24.93 -26.30 -31.61
C TYR A 71 26.01 -26.26 -32.68
N ASP A 72 25.92 -27.17 -33.65
CA ASP A 72 26.91 -27.29 -34.73
C ASP A 72 28.37 -27.45 -34.21
N GLY A 73 28.52 -28.22 -33.12
CA GLY A 73 29.81 -28.45 -32.46
C GLY A 73 30.34 -27.26 -31.63
N LYS A 74 29.56 -26.20 -31.45
CA LYS A 74 29.97 -24.98 -30.75
C LYS A 74 29.26 -24.85 -29.39
N PRO A 75 29.94 -24.37 -28.35
CA PRO A 75 29.33 -24.14 -27.04
C PRO A 75 28.25 -23.05 -27.12
N ILE A 76 27.14 -23.29 -26.42
CA ILE A 76 26.05 -22.31 -26.26
C ILE A 76 26.10 -21.70 -24.86
N ILE A 77 26.28 -20.39 -24.78
CA ILE A 77 26.12 -19.61 -23.56
C ILE A 77 24.68 -19.10 -23.50
N THR A 78 23.93 -19.42 -22.45
CA THR A 78 22.57 -18.89 -22.27
C THR A 78 22.57 -17.64 -21.41
N VAL A 79 21.91 -16.58 -21.87
CA VAL A 79 21.73 -15.31 -21.16
C VAL A 79 20.26 -15.06 -20.85
N VAL A 80 19.97 -14.23 -19.84
CA VAL A 80 18.57 -13.98 -19.38
C VAL A 80 17.95 -12.74 -20.03
N GLU A 81 18.77 -11.99 -20.75
CA GLU A 81 18.45 -10.81 -21.53
C GLU A 81 17.84 -11.23 -22.89
N ASN A 82 17.02 -10.35 -23.43
CA ASN A 82 16.42 -10.51 -24.76
C ASN A 82 17.37 -10.01 -25.85
N SER A 83 17.07 -10.35 -27.10
CA SER A 83 17.90 -9.99 -28.26
C SER A 83 18.02 -8.48 -28.52
N ASP A 84 17.01 -7.69 -28.15
CA ASP A 84 16.99 -6.23 -28.23
C ASP A 84 18.00 -5.56 -27.28
N VAL A 85 18.43 -6.25 -26.22
CA VAL A 85 19.46 -5.79 -25.28
C VAL A 85 20.84 -6.31 -25.69
N ILE A 86 20.92 -7.57 -26.11
CA ILE A 86 22.20 -8.23 -26.45
C ILE A 86 22.75 -7.73 -27.78
N ASP A 87 21.94 -7.46 -28.80
CA ASP A 87 22.44 -6.94 -30.09
C ASP A 87 23.19 -5.60 -29.92
N PRO A 88 22.62 -4.57 -29.26
CA PRO A 88 23.35 -3.34 -29.00
C PRO A 88 24.61 -3.54 -28.15
N LEU A 89 24.54 -4.39 -27.13
CA LEU A 89 25.67 -4.65 -26.25
C LEU A 89 26.84 -5.28 -27.00
N LEU A 90 26.55 -6.26 -27.86
CA LEU A 90 27.56 -6.90 -28.72
C LEU A 90 28.15 -5.89 -29.71
N ARG A 91 27.35 -5.00 -30.29
CA ARG A 91 27.86 -3.96 -31.21
C ARG A 91 28.87 -3.03 -30.57
N LEU A 92 28.75 -2.76 -29.27
CA LEU A 92 29.70 -1.91 -28.52
C LEU A 92 31.07 -2.57 -28.29
N ILE A 93 31.14 -3.91 -28.28
CA ILE A 93 32.39 -4.66 -28.01
C ILE A 93 33.02 -5.24 -29.28
N TYR A 94 32.31 -5.21 -30.40
CA TYR A 94 32.86 -5.57 -31.71
C TYR A 94 33.34 -4.33 -32.46
N PRO A 95 34.40 -4.43 -33.28
CA PRO A 95 34.88 -3.32 -34.12
C PRO A 95 33.96 -3.13 -35.34
N ILE A 96 32.71 -2.77 -35.08
CA ILE A 96 31.64 -2.56 -36.06
C ILE A 96 30.92 -1.25 -35.76
N THR A 97 29.83 -0.96 -36.47
CA THR A 97 29.04 0.24 -36.22
C THR A 97 28.34 0.16 -34.86
N ASP A 98 28.55 1.19 -34.05
CA ASP A 98 27.87 1.39 -32.77
C ASP A 98 26.34 1.30 -32.93
N PRO A 99 25.63 0.80 -31.90
CA PRO A 99 24.18 0.73 -31.94
C PRO A 99 23.54 2.11 -31.89
N VAL A 100 22.37 2.23 -32.52
CA VAL A 100 21.55 3.44 -32.43
C VAL A 100 20.55 3.26 -31.29
N LEU A 101 20.83 3.88 -30.14
CA LEU A 101 19.93 3.94 -28.99
C LEU A 101 19.20 5.29 -29.01
N LYS A 102 17.89 5.27 -29.28
CA LYS A 102 17.12 6.48 -29.63
C LYS A 102 16.51 7.18 -28.43
N ASP A 103 16.22 6.44 -27.36
CA ASP A 103 15.69 7.00 -26.12
C ASP A 103 16.39 6.41 -24.88
N LEU A 104 16.20 7.08 -23.75
CA LEU A 104 16.69 6.66 -22.45
C LEU A 104 16.14 5.28 -22.02
N GLN A 105 14.93 4.92 -22.45
CA GLN A 105 14.36 3.59 -22.20
C GLN A 105 15.15 2.47 -22.90
N ASP A 106 15.79 2.75 -24.04
CA ASP A 106 16.65 1.79 -24.74
C ASP A 106 18.03 1.67 -24.05
N ILE A 107 18.55 2.79 -23.52
CA ILE A 107 19.89 2.84 -22.91
C ILE A 107 19.94 2.06 -21.60
N ARG A 108 18.91 2.21 -20.74
CA ARG A 108 18.89 1.59 -19.40
C ARG A 108 19.11 0.07 -19.42
N PRO A 109 18.35 -0.75 -20.16
CA PRO A 109 18.52 -2.20 -20.12
C PRO A 109 19.87 -2.66 -20.69
N VAL A 110 20.39 -1.98 -21.72
CA VAL A 110 21.72 -2.27 -22.28
C VAL A 110 22.82 -1.93 -21.28
N LEU A 111 22.70 -0.79 -20.58
CA LEU A 111 23.65 -0.40 -19.53
C LEU A 111 23.60 -1.35 -18.33
N ALA A 112 22.41 -1.79 -17.92
CA ALA A 112 22.24 -2.80 -16.87
C ALA A 112 22.95 -4.11 -17.25
N ALA A 113 22.79 -4.56 -18.50
CA ALA A 113 23.47 -5.75 -19.00
C ALA A 113 25.00 -5.56 -19.05
N ALA A 114 25.49 -4.41 -19.55
CA ALA A 114 26.92 -4.09 -19.56
C ALA A 114 27.53 -4.14 -18.15
N MET A 115 26.85 -3.56 -17.16
CA MET A 115 27.27 -3.61 -15.76
C MET A 115 27.25 -5.04 -15.21
N LYS A 116 26.18 -5.80 -15.47
CA LYS A 116 26.03 -7.19 -15.03
C LYS A 116 27.13 -8.10 -15.58
N TYR A 117 27.47 -7.93 -16.86
CA TYR A 117 28.54 -8.67 -17.51
C TYR A 117 29.93 -8.05 -17.29
N GLN A 118 30.02 -6.99 -16.48
CA GLN A 118 31.29 -6.31 -16.16
C GLN A 118 32.05 -5.86 -17.42
N MET A 119 31.33 -5.38 -18.43
CA MET A 119 31.90 -4.82 -19.66
C MET A 119 32.24 -3.34 -19.44
N GLU A 120 33.45 -3.06 -18.98
CA GLU A 120 33.86 -1.71 -18.55
C GLU A 120 33.73 -0.67 -19.68
N GLU A 121 34.32 -0.92 -20.85
CA GLU A 121 34.30 0.03 -21.98
C GLU A 121 32.86 0.33 -22.42
N ALA A 122 32.04 -0.72 -22.63
CA ALA A 122 30.63 -0.57 -22.99
C ALA A 122 29.84 0.21 -21.92
N THR A 123 30.11 -0.06 -20.64
CA THR A 123 29.52 0.67 -19.51
C THR A 123 29.88 2.17 -19.58
N THR A 124 31.12 2.53 -19.87
CA THR A 124 31.53 3.94 -19.99
C THR A 124 30.87 4.64 -21.18
N LEU A 125 30.75 3.97 -22.33
CA LEU A 125 30.08 4.52 -23.53
C LEU A 125 28.59 4.75 -23.27
N LEU A 126 27.92 3.78 -22.64
CA LEU A 126 26.50 3.88 -22.30
C LEU A 126 26.21 4.94 -21.22
N LYS A 127 27.11 5.11 -20.24
CA LYS A 127 27.04 6.23 -19.28
C LYS A 127 27.18 7.59 -19.97
N LYS A 128 28.10 7.74 -20.94
CA LYS A 128 28.22 8.96 -21.75
C LYS A 128 26.97 9.21 -22.57
N ALA A 129 26.40 8.16 -23.18
CA ALA A 129 25.15 8.25 -23.92
C ALA A 129 23.99 8.70 -23.00
N LEU A 130 23.87 8.12 -21.81
CA LEU A 130 22.90 8.53 -20.79
C LEU A 130 23.06 10.02 -20.41
N LEU A 131 24.30 10.47 -20.17
CA LEU A 131 24.58 11.86 -19.80
C LEU A 131 24.35 12.87 -20.94
N SER A 132 24.34 12.44 -22.20
CA SER A 132 24.05 13.33 -23.35
C SER A 132 22.64 13.94 -23.29
N TYR A 133 21.72 13.31 -22.55
CA TYR A 133 20.35 13.79 -22.37
C TYR A 133 20.17 14.77 -21.20
N VAL A 134 21.21 15.03 -20.39
CA VAL A 134 21.09 15.84 -19.16
C VAL A 134 20.57 17.25 -19.42
N GLU A 135 20.93 17.87 -20.55
CA GLU A 135 20.46 19.22 -20.87
C GLU A 135 18.96 19.26 -21.19
N THR A 136 18.44 18.20 -21.83
CA THR A 136 17.06 18.16 -22.32
C THR A 136 16.09 17.53 -21.32
N GLN A 137 16.51 16.46 -20.63
CA GLN A 137 15.65 15.63 -19.80
C GLN A 137 16.35 15.22 -18.49
N PRO A 138 16.85 16.18 -17.69
CA PRO A 138 17.69 15.88 -16.52
C PRO A 138 16.99 15.03 -15.45
N LEU A 139 15.67 15.18 -15.26
CA LEU A 139 14.92 14.37 -14.28
C LEU A 139 14.83 12.89 -14.69
N ARG A 140 14.64 12.61 -16.00
CA ARG A 140 14.64 11.23 -16.52
C ARG A 140 16.02 10.61 -16.38
N VAL A 141 17.08 11.34 -16.74
CA VAL A 141 18.47 10.88 -16.57
C VAL A 141 18.76 10.56 -15.11
N TRP A 142 18.36 11.44 -14.19
CA TRP A 142 18.47 11.19 -12.76
C TRP A 142 17.74 9.91 -12.35
N ALA A 143 16.50 9.70 -12.80
CA ALA A 143 15.72 8.50 -12.49
C ALA A 143 16.40 7.22 -12.98
N HIS A 144 16.90 7.18 -14.22
CA HIS A 144 17.66 6.03 -14.75
C HIS A 144 18.94 5.78 -13.96
N ALA A 145 19.66 6.83 -13.59
CA ALA A 145 20.85 6.70 -12.77
C ALA A 145 20.53 6.15 -11.37
N CYS A 146 19.40 6.55 -10.76
CA CYS A 146 18.92 5.97 -9.50
C CYS A 146 18.63 4.47 -9.62
N LEU A 147 17.91 4.06 -10.68
CA LEU A 147 17.55 2.65 -10.93
C LEU A 147 18.78 1.75 -11.13
N LEU A 148 19.85 2.31 -11.69
CA LEU A 148 21.13 1.62 -11.91
C LEU A 148 22.16 1.86 -10.80
N ARG A 149 21.81 2.61 -9.73
CA ARG A 149 22.70 3.00 -8.63
C ARG A 149 24.00 3.69 -9.09
N LEU A 150 23.88 4.53 -10.11
CA LEU A 150 24.96 5.30 -10.73
C LEU A 150 25.10 6.68 -10.07
N GLU A 151 25.89 6.77 -9.00
CA GLU A 151 25.90 7.96 -8.13
C GLU A 151 26.45 9.22 -8.81
N GLU A 152 27.54 9.10 -9.58
CA GLU A 152 28.14 10.24 -10.27
C GLU A 152 27.24 10.77 -11.40
N GLU A 153 26.59 9.88 -12.13
CA GLU A 153 25.64 10.22 -13.17
C GLU A 153 24.38 10.85 -12.58
N ALA A 154 23.85 10.29 -11.49
CA ALA A 154 22.71 10.85 -10.75
C ALA A 154 23.03 12.24 -10.21
N ARG A 155 24.25 12.46 -9.68
CA ARG A 155 24.72 13.76 -9.19
C ARG A 155 24.87 14.77 -10.32
N THR A 156 25.36 14.36 -11.47
CA THR A 156 25.47 15.22 -12.66
C THR A 156 24.09 15.68 -13.13
N ALA A 157 23.13 14.76 -13.21
CA ALA A 157 21.75 15.08 -13.55
C ALA A 157 21.06 15.97 -12.49
N ALA A 158 21.28 15.69 -11.20
CA ALA A 158 20.76 16.50 -10.11
C ALA A 158 21.29 17.95 -10.13
N ARG A 159 22.57 18.15 -10.46
CA ARG A 159 23.14 19.50 -10.66
C ARG A 159 22.46 20.26 -11.79
N ALA A 160 22.13 19.58 -12.89
CA ALA A 160 21.42 20.19 -14.01
C ALA A 160 19.97 20.55 -13.69
N LEU A 161 19.39 20.01 -12.60
CA LEU A 161 18.07 20.36 -12.08
C LEU A 161 18.08 21.57 -11.13
N VAL A 162 19.25 21.96 -10.59
CA VAL A 162 19.34 23.08 -9.64
C VAL A 162 18.86 24.37 -10.32
N GLY A 163 17.91 25.05 -9.68
CA GLY A 163 17.33 26.30 -10.19
C GLY A 163 16.33 26.12 -11.35
N LYS A 164 16.11 24.90 -11.86
CA LYS A 164 15.08 24.61 -12.86
C LYS A 164 13.75 24.25 -12.20
N GLU A 165 12.65 24.55 -12.88
CA GLU A 165 11.35 24.05 -12.46
C GLU A 165 11.22 22.57 -12.83
N LEU A 166 10.77 21.76 -11.88
CA LEU A 166 10.45 20.36 -12.14
C LEU A 166 9.21 20.26 -13.05
N PRO A 167 9.17 19.28 -13.96
CA PRO A 167 8.04 19.12 -14.88
C PRO A 167 6.73 18.92 -14.11
N ALA A 168 5.62 19.37 -14.69
CA ALA A 168 4.32 19.23 -14.06
C ALA A 168 3.84 17.77 -14.01
N GLU A 169 4.20 17.00 -15.03
CA GLU A 169 3.89 15.58 -15.16
C GLU A 169 5.10 14.76 -14.72
N ALA A 170 4.85 13.73 -13.91
CA ALA A 170 5.89 12.82 -13.47
C ALA A 170 6.32 11.94 -14.65
N PRO A 171 7.64 11.85 -14.96
CA PRO A 171 8.13 10.86 -15.90
C PRO A 171 7.76 9.44 -15.48
N GLU A 172 7.55 8.54 -16.43
CA GLU A 172 7.17 7.14 -16.18
C GLU A 172 8.19 6.43 -15.28
N GLU A 173 9.47 6.78 -15.40
CA GLU A 173 10.56 6.21 -14.61
C GLU A 173 10.38 6.44 -13.09
N LEU A 174 9.64 7.48 -12.68
CA LEU A 174 9.34 7.74 -11.27
C LEU A 174 8.34 6.74 -10.66
N GLN A 175 7.76 5.83 -11.45
CA GLN A 175 6.99 4.71 -10.91
C GLN A 175 7.91 3.62 -10.33
N GLU A 176 9.11 3.46 -10.90
CA GLU A 176 10.11 2.47 -10.46
C GLU A 176 11.07 3.02 -9.38
N VAL A 177 11.30 4.33 -9.37
CA VAL A 177 12.17 5.00 -8.37
C VAL A 177 11.42 5.18 -7.04
N SER A 178 12.14 5.08 -5.92
CA SER A 178 11.54 5.28 -4.59
C SER A 178 11.33 6.77 -4.27
N ALA A 179 10.29 7.07 -3.50
CA ALA A 179 10.06 8.40 -2.95
C ALA A 179 11.20 8.83 -2.01
N GLY A 180 11.94 7.87 -1.45
CA GLY A 180 13.13 8.13 -0.64
C GLY A 180 14.28 8.70 -1.49
N ASP A 181 14.55 8.08 -2.65
CA ASP A 181 15.53 8.59 -3.62
C ASP A 181 15.12 10.01 -4.06
N TYR A 182 13.83 10.22 -4.32
CA TYR A 182 13.31 11.52 -4.71
C TYR A 182 13.41 12.57 -3.59
N TYR A 183 13.14 12.22 -2.33
CA TYR A 183 13.34 13.10 -1.18
C TYR A 183 14.80 13.58 -1.08
N ARG A 184 15.76 12.68 -1.29
CA ARG A 184 17.19 13.01 -1.30
C ARG A 184 17.56 13.94 -2.46
N LEU A 185 16.98 13.73 -3.65
CA LEU A 185 17.11 14.68 -4.76
C LEU A 185 16.58 16.06 -4.34
N THR A 186 15.37 16.15 -3.81
CA THR A 186 14.79 17.45 -3.47
C THR A 186 15.57 18.13 -2.35
N LYS A 187 16.16 17.37 -1.41
CA LYS A 187 17.11 17.89 -0.40
C LYS A 187 18.35 18.46 -1.07
N PHE A 188 18.94 17.73 -2.03
CA PHE A 188 20.07 18.19 -2.82
C PHE A 188 19.76 19.50 -3.57
N LEU A 189 18.57 19.62 -4.18
CA LEU A 189 18.14 20.82 -4.91
C LEU A 189 17.95 22.04 -4.01
N ASN A 190 17.62 21.83 -2.74
CA ASN A 190 17.42 22.89 -1.75
C ASN A 190 18.70 23.27 -0.98
N CYS A 191 19.76 22.47 -1.08
CA CYS A 191 21.05 22.77 -0.45
C CYS A 191 21.84 23.81 -1.26
N ARG A 192 22.56 24.69 -0.56
CA ARG A 192 23.58 25.57 -1.18
C ARG A 192 24.74 24.71 -1.72
N GLU A 193 25.41 25.15 -2.80
CA GLU A 193 26.42 24.38 -3.55
C GLU A 193 27.51 23.69 -2.71
N LEU A 194 27.93 24.29 -1.60
CA LEU A 194 28.95 23.71 -0.70
C LEU A 194 28.41 22.51 0.12
N ALA A 195 27.13 22.52 0.49
CA ALA A 195 26.47 21.41 1.18
C ALA A 195 26.10 20.27 0.21
N ALA A 196 25.81 20.61 -1.06
CA ALA A 196 25.47 19.62 -2.09
C ALA A 196 26.60 18.61 -2.38
N LYS A 197 27.87 18.97 -2.12
CA LYS A 197 29.00 18.03 -2.23
C LYS A 197 29.01 16.94 -1.15
N ALA A 198 28.43 17.22 0.01
CA ALA A 198 28.36 16.28 1.13
C ALA A 198 27.11 15.40 1.11
N VAL A 199 26.13 15.71 0.24
CA VAL A 199 24.91 14.91 0.10
C VAL A 199 25.19 13.68 -0.75
N GLU A 200 25.13 12.51 -0.11
CA GLU A 200 25.06 11.22 -0.79
C GLU A 200 23.63 10.98 -1.25
N LEU A 201 23.42 10.74 -2.55
CA LEU A 201 22.06 10.62 -3.12
C LEU A 201 21.36 9.30 -2.78
N PHE A 202 22.12 8.28 -2.37
CA PHE A 202 21.61 6.93 -2.13
C PHE A 202 21.74 6.46 -0.67
N LYS A 203 22.31 7.28 0.21
CA LYS A 203 22.39 6.97 1.64
C LYS A 203 21.46 7.88 2.42
N VAL A 204 20.74 7.28 3.36
CA VAL A 204 19.90 8.03 4.30
C VAL A 204 20.82 8.69 5.31
N ASP A 205 20.69 10.00 5.45
CA ASP A 205 21.34 10.75 6.50
C ASP A 205 20.64 10.43 7.84
N PRO A 206 21.33 9.91 8.86
CA PRO A 206 20.71 9.60 10.15
C PRO A 206 20.03 10.81 10.80
N SER A 207 20.45 12.03 10.47
CA SER A 207 19.83 13.27 10.98
C SER A 207 18.46 13.56 10.35
N ASP A 208 18.15 12.99 9.19
CA ASP A 208 16.84 13.13 8.54
C ASP A 208 15.77 12.24 9.19
N ILE A 209 16.19 11.19 9.91
CA ILE A 209 15.30 10.33 10.68
C ILE A 209 14.93 11.08 11.95
N LYS A 210 13.77 11.71 11.94
CA LYS A 210 13.25 12.36 13.16
C LYS A 210 12.77 11.29 14.13
N ASP A 211 13.25 11.35 15.37
CA ASP A 211 12.67 10.60 16.48
C ASP A 211 11.20 10.97 16.60
N ARG A 212 10.32 10.06 16.16
CA ARG A 212 8.89 10.28 16.32
C ARG A 212 8.59 10.16 17.80
N PRO A 213 8.01 11.19 18.44
CA PRO A 213 7.59 11.04 19.82
C PRO A 213 6.64 9.86 19.85
N LYS A 214 6.99 8.82 20.62
CA LYS A 214 6.04 7.77 21.03
C LYS A 214 4.99 8.49 21.86
N LYS A 215 4.00 9.11 21.20
CA LYS A 215 2.84 9.63 21.90
C LYS A 215 2.24 8.40 22.57
N SER A 216 2.30 8.37 23.91
CA SER A 216 1.47 7.45 24.66
C SER A 216 0.03 7.65 24.18
N PRO A 217 -0.76 6.58 24.05
CA PRO A 217 -2.17 6.71 23.76
C PRO A 217 -2.76 7.76 24.70
N ARG A 218 -3.56 8.68 24.17
CA ARG A 218 -4.11 9.84 24.90
C ARG A 218 -4.94 9.42 26.15
N TRP A 219 -5.18 8.11 26.32
CA TRP A 219 -5.78 7.44 27.49
C TRP A 219 -4.98 6.22 27.99
N SER A 220 -3.67 6.34 28.24
CA SER A 220 -2.98 5.37 29.11
C SER A 220 -3.46 5.55 30.57
N ARG A 221 -4.62 4.98 30.90
CA ARG A 221 -5.07 4.75 32.29
C ARG A 221 -5.08 3.26 32.68
N SER A 222 -4.58 2.38 31.82
CA SER A 222 -4.25 0.99 32.16
C SER A 222 -2.76 0.76 31.91
N GLU A 223 -2.10 0.13 32.88
CA GLU A 223 -0.66 -0.21 32.85
C GLU A 223 -0.35 -1.43 31.95
N ASP A 224 -1.37 -2.00 31.30
CA ASP A 224 -1.20 -3.15 30.41
C ASP A 224 -0.83 -2.70 28.99
N PRO A 225 0.14 -3.39 28.33
CA PRO A 225 0.46 -3.14 26.94
C PRO A 225 -0.79 -3.33 26.07
N PRO A 226 -0.97 -2.60 24.95
CA PRO A 226 -2.08 -2.82 24.04
C PRO A 226 -1.99 -4.25 23.53
N GLU A 227 -2.86 -5.13 24.03
CA GLU A 227 -2.99 -6.48 23.50
C GLU A 227 -3.21 -6.36 22.00
N SER A 228 -2.38 -7.04 21.21
CA SER A 228 -2.59 -7.18 19.78
C SER A 228 -4.05 -7.52 19.55
N PHE A 229 -4.74 -6.77 18.69
CA PHE A 229 -6.16 -6.95 18.44
C PHE A 229 -6.46 -8.41 18.10
N THR A 230 -6.97 -9.18 19.06
CA THR A 230 -7.27 -10.60 18.88
C THR A 230 -8.76 -10.75 18.64
N PHE A 231 -9.10 -11.33 17.49
CA PHE A 231 -10.48 -11.71 17.21
C PHE A 231 -10.97 -12.68 18.28
N ARG A 232 -12.05 -12.33 18.98
CA ARG A 232 -12.56 -13.15 20.07
C ARG A 232 -13.34 -14.32 19.49
N SER A 233 -12.91 -15.55 19.83
CA SER A 233 -13.65 -16.76 19.44
C SER A 233 -15.09 -16.68 19.94
N ARG A 234 -16.05 -16.80 19.02
CA ARG A 234 -17.48 -16.71 19.35
C ARG A 234 -18.08 -18.11 19.50
N PRO A 235 -18.98 -18.34 20.49
CA PRO A 235 -19.76 -19.57 20.54
C PRO A 235 -20.73 -19.62 19.35
N TYR A 236 -21.11 -20.82 18.92
CA TYR A 236 -22.08 -21.08 17.82
C TYR A 236 -21.68 -20.57 16.43
N ALA A 237 -20.38 -20.37 16.19
CA ALA A 237 -19.88 -20.06 14.85
C ALA A 237 -20.28 -21.17 13.84
N ASP A 238 -20.84 -20.75 12.71
CA ASP A 238 -21.35 -21.62 11.64
C ASP A 238 -20.49 -21.53 10.35
N ILE A 239 -19.36 -20.82 10.43
CA ILE A 239 -18.38 -20.67 9.34
C ILE A 239 -16.98 -20.36 9.90
N ILE A 240 -15.95 -20.82 9.18
CA ILE A 240 -14.56 -20.44 9.39
C ILE A 240 -14.11 -19.53 8.25
N CYS A 241 -13.62 -18.34 8.57
CA CYS A 241 -12.89 -17.48 7.63
C CYS A 241 -11.40 -17.76 7.79
N ARG A 242 -10.76 -18.28 6.75
CA ARG A 242 -9.31 -18.55 6.75
C ARG A 242 -8.59 -17.41 6.06
N SER A 243 -7.63 -16.79 6.74
CA SER A 243 -6.76 -15.75 6.15
C SER A 243 -5.75 -16.34 5.17
N SER A 244 -5.08 -15.47 4.42
CA SER A 244 -4.04 -15.82 3.44
C SER A 244 -2.79 -16.44 4.06
N ASP A 245 -2.48 -16.10 5.32
CA ASP A 245 -1.41 -16.69 6.15
C ASP A 245 -1.87 -17.95 6.92
N GLY A 246 -3.11 -18.41 6.69
CA GLY A 246 -3.61 -19.70 7.19
C GLY A 246 -4.22 -19.68 8.59
N GLN A 247 -4.50 -18.50 9.16
CA GLN A 247 -5.19 -18.38 10.44
C GLN A 247 -6.71 -18.49 10.28
N ASP A 248 -7.34 -19.26 11.18
CA ASP A 248 -8.77 -19.55 11.15
C ASP A 248 -9.57 -18.69 12.14
N PHE A 249 -10.57 -17.99 11.63
CA PHE A 249 -11.48 -17.13 12.39
C PHE A 249 -12.90 -17.70 12.39
N ARG A 250 -13.40 -18.07 13.56
CA ARG A 250 -14.75 -18.64 13.74
C ARG A 250 -15.79 -17.53 13.83
N ALA A 251 -16.64 -17.40 12.81
CA ALA A 251 -17.60 -16.31 12.68
C ALA A 251 -19.03 -16.80 12.40
N HIS A 252 -19.96 -15.86 12.25
CA HIS A 252 -21.38 -16.13 11.94
C HIS A 252 -21.71 -15.69 10.52
N ARG A 253 -22.21 -16.60 9.69
CA ARG A 253 -22.60 -16.35 8.28
C ARG A 253 -23.55 -15.17 8.19
N ILE A 254 -24.57 -15.13 9.05
CA ILE A 254 -25.57 -14.07 9.03
C ILE A 254 -24.97 -12.68 9.26
N ILE A 255 -24.00 -12.55 10.16
CA ILE A 255 -23.31 -11.29 10.45
C ILE A 255 -22.47 -10.86 9.25
N LEU A 256 -21.73 -11.80 8.64
CA LEU A 256 -20.91 -11.53 7.47
C LEU A 256 -21.75 -11.16 6.24
N CYS A 257 -22.87 -11.84 6.02
CA CYS A 257 -23.80 -11.55 4.93
C CYS A 257 -24.46 -10.16 5.09
N VAL A 258 -24.76 -9.75 6.33
CA VAL A 258 -25.30 -8.41 6.61
C VAL A 258 -24.22 -7.33 6.45
N ALA A 259 -22.97 -7.65 6.79
CA ALA A 259 -21.85 -6.72 6.70
C ALA A 259 -21.34 -6.49 5.27
N SER A 260 -21.39 -7.52 4.41
CA SER A 260 -20.92 -7.44 3.02
C SER A 260 -21.74 -8.29 2.05
N SER A 261 -22.18 -7.66 0.97
CA SER A 261 -22.80 -8.34 -0.17
C SER A 261 -21.82 -9.23 -0.93
N THR A 262 -20.53 -8.88 -0.94
CA THR A 262 -19.49 -9.70 -1.58
C THR A 262 -19.29 -10.99 -0.80
N LEU A 263 -19.21 -10.90 0.53
CA LEU A 263 -19.17 -12.09 1.38
C LEU A 263 -20.45 -12.91 1.27
N GLN A 264 -21.61 -12.26 1.19
CA GLN A 264 -22.88 -12.96 0.96
C GLN A 264 -22.81 -13.82 -0.30
N THR A 265 -22.41 -13.25 -1.45
CA THR A 265 -22.29 -14.02 -2.70
C THR A 265 -21.29 -15.17 -2.60
N LYS A 266 -20.10 -14.93 -2.00
CA LYS A 266 -19.09 -15.98 -1.77
C LYS A 266 -19.63 -17.10 -0.89
N ILE A 267 -20.24 -16.77 0.25
CA ILE A 267 -20.79 -17.74 1.21
C ILE A 267 -21.96 -18.52 0.61
N THR A 268 -22.86 -17.86 -0.13
CA THR A 268 -23.99 -18.52 -0.80
C THR A 268 -23.53 -19.43 -1.94
N SER A 269 -22.47 -19.06 -2.68
CA SER A 269 -21.91 -19.90 -3.74
C SER A 269 -21.26 -21.19 -3.21
N LEU A 270 -20.64 -21.12 -2.03
CA LEU A 270 -20.01 -22.27 -1.38
C LEU A 270 -21.03 -23.19 -0.71
N LEU A 271 -22.20 -22.66 -0.34
CA LEU A 271 -23.24 -23.37 0.38
C LEU A 271 -24.61 -23.04 -0.24
N PRO A 272 -24.92 -23.57 -1.44
CA PRO A 272 -26.23 -23.39 -2.05
C PRO A 272 -27.29 -24.00 -1.14
N GLU A 273 -28.32 -23.21 -0.80
CA GLU A 273 -29.45 -23.70 0.00
C GLU A 273 -30.11 -24.87 -0.72
N LYS A 274 -30.00 -26.08 -0.16
CA LYS A 274 -30.78 -27.22 -0.61
C LYS A 274 -32.23 -27.00 -0.15
N PRO A 275 -33.25 -27.11 -1.03
CA PRO A 275 -34.64 -26.96 -0.63
C PRO A 275 -35.03 -28.02 0.41
N PRO A 276 -36.06 -27.77 1.24
CA PRO A 276 -36.42 -28.65 2.34
C PRO A 276 -37.06 -29.94 1.79
N SER A 277 -36.24 -30.95 1.50
CA SER A 277 -36.71 -32.32 1.33
C SER A 277 -36.53 -33.06 2.65
N THR A 278 -37.67 -33.29 3.29
CA THR A 278 -37.88 -34.24 4.39
C THR A 278 -37.17 -35.57 4.14
N SER A 279 -36.20 -35.92 4.98
CA SER A 279 -35.99 -37.29 5.48
C SER A 279 -34.81 -37.32 6.46
N SER A 280 -35.11 -37.81 7.66
CA SER A 280 -34.18 -38.23 8.71
C SER A 280 -33.04 -39.11 8.21
N ALA A 281 -31.80 -38.82 8.62
CA ALA A 281 -30.78 -39.85 8.85
C ALA A 281 -29.60 -39.30 9.69
N SER A 282 -29.45 -39.89 10.88
CA SER A 282 -28.21 -40.18 11.61
C SER A 282 -27.11 -39.11 11.70
N ALA A 283 -26.98 -38.56 12.91
CA ALA A 283 -25.76 -37.96 13.43
C ALA A 283 -24.57 -38.92 13.36
N SER A 284 -23.47 -38.46 12.76
CA SER A 284 -22.05 -38.77 13.01
C SER A 284 -21.21 -38.66 11.72
N LYS A 285 -20.90 -37.42 11.32
CA LYS A 285 -19.72 -37.08 10.51
C LYS A 285 -19.26 -35.70 10.97
N ASP A 286 -18.10 -35.68 11.61
CA ASP A 286 -17.23 -34.58 12.06
C ASP A 286 -17.74 -33.13 11.88
N ASP A 287 -17.66 -32.35 12.97
CA ASP A 287 -17.86 -30.89 13.13
C ASP A 287 -16.95 -30.03 12.22
N VAL A 288 -16.89 -30.31 10.91
CA VAL A 288 -16.11 -29.52 9.96
C VAL A 288 -16.98 -28.36 9.49
N LEU A 289 -16.87 -27.24 10.21
CA LEU A 289 -17.46 -25.98 9.78
C LEU A 289 -16.98 -25.63 8.37
N PRO A 290 -17.85 -25.05 7.51
CA PRO A 290 -17.45 -24.65 6.18
C PRO A 290 -16.35 -23.58 6.27
N VAL A 291 -15.30 -23.74 5.47
CA VAL A 291 -14.14 -22.84 5.43
C VAL A 291 -14.23 -21.95 4.20
N VAL A 292 -14.12 -20.64 4.39
CA VAL A 292 -14.04 -19.65 3.31
C VAL A 292 -12.65 -19.03 3.33
N GLN A 293 -11.92 -19.20 2.24
CA GLN A 293 -10.59 -18.60 2.06
C GLN A 293 -10.72 -17.10 1.75
N MET A 294 -9.94 -16.30 2.47
CA MET A 294 -9.86 -14.84 2.33
C MET A 294 -8.47 -14.43 1.85
N ASP A 295 -8.44 -13.51 0.90
CA ASP A 295 -7.20 -12.94 0.34
C ASP A 295 -6.72 -11.75 1.19
N VAL A 296 -6.68 -11.93 2.51
CA VAL A 296 -6.31 -10.91 3.52
C VAL A 296 -5.45 -11.55 4.60
N ASP A 297 -4.47 -10.86 5.16
CA ASP A 297 -3.67 -11.33 6.30
C ASP A 297 -4.50 -11.44 7.59
N ALA A 298 -4.03 -12.24 8.55
CA ALA A 298 -4.77 -12.47 9.79
C ALA A 298 -5.01 -11.20 10.61
N GLN A 299 -4.05 -10.27 10.64
CA GLN A 299 -4.09 -9.10 11.51
C GLN A 299 -5.16 -8.10 11.06
N ALA A 300 -5.23 -7.84 9.75
CA ALA A 300 -6.27 -7.01 9.16
C ALA A 300 -7.63 -7.72 9.16
N LEU A 301 -7.66 -9.03 8.84
CA LEU A 301 -8.90 -9.81 8.79
C LEU A 301 -9.56 -9.88 10.16
N GLY A 302 -8.82 -10.19 11.22
CA GLY A 302 -9.35 -10.26 12.58
C GLY A 302 -10.00 -8.95 13.02
N ALA A 303 -9.40 -7.81 12.68
CA ALA A 303 -9.94 -6.50 13.01
C ALA A 303 -11.19 -6.12 12.22
N VAL A 304 -11.20 -6.42 10.93
CA VAL A 304 -12.37 -6.20 10.09
C VAL A 304 -13.54 -7.11 10.51
N LEU A 305 -13.27 -8.37 10.85
CA LEU A 305 -14.29 -9.32 11.32
C LEU A 305 -14.87 -8.91 12.67
N GLU A 306 -14.04 -8.50 13.62
CA GLU A 306 -14.52 -8.02 14.93
C GLU A 306 -15.37 -6.75 14.78
N SER A 307 -15.03 -5.88 13.83
CA SER A 307 -15.83 -4.68 13.49
C SER A 307 -17.24 -4.99 12.97
N CYS A 308 -17.49 -6.23 12.54
CA CYS A 308 -18.83 -6.67 12.12
C CYS A 308 -19.75 -6.99 13.31
N TYR A 309 -19.21 -7.13 14.53
CA TYR A 309 -19.97 -7.39 15.74
C TYR A 309 -20.21 -6.10 16.53
N VAL A 310 -21.28 -6.07 17.35
CA VAL A 310 -21.63 -4.90 18.19
C VAL A 310 -20.76 -4.90 19.46
N GLU A 311 -19.97 -3.83 19.61
CA GLU A 311 -18.81 -3.59 20.49
C GLU A 311 -19.07 -3.55 22.02
N PRO A 312 -17.97 -3.55 22.82
CA PRO A 312 -17.63 -2.29 23.49
C PRO A 312 -16.25 -1.71 23.13
N SER A 313 -16.27 -0.40 22.86
CA SER A 313 -15.21 0.61 23.02
C SER A 313 -14.03 0.59 22.04
N SER A 314 -14.01 1.59 21.15
CA SER A 314 -13.11 2.77 21.13
C SER A 314 -11.60 2.65 21.43
N PHE A 315 -11.08 1.59 22.03
CA PHE A 315 -9.66 1.47 22.36
C PHE A 315 -8.78 1.10 21.16
N ALA A 316 -9.32 0.39 20.17
CA ALA A 316 -8.52 -0.20 19.10
C ALA A 316 -8.04 0.79 18.03
N TYR A 317 -8.77 1.89 17.80
CA TYR A 317 -8.47 2.81 16.70
C TYR A 317 -7.55 3.96 17.10
N ASP A 318 -7.56 4.36 18.37
CA ASP A 318 -6.76 5.49 18.87
C ASP A 318 -5.32 5.10 19.26
N CYS A 319 -5.00 3.80 19.29
CA CYS A 319 -3.64 3.29 19.54
C CYS A 319 -2.98 2.65 18.30
N SER A 320 -3.67 2.67 17.16
CA SER A 320 -3.23 2.01 15.93
C SER A 320 -2.37 2.93 15.06
N THR A 321 -1.36 2.36 14.42
CA THR A 321 -0.52 3.10 13.48
C THR A 321 -1.28 3.38 12.17
N PRO A 322 -0.96 4.46 11.43
CA PRO A 322 -1.57 4.72 10.12
C PRO A 322 -1.47 3.54 9.15
N GLN A 323 -0.39 2.77 9.22
CA GLN A 323 -0.15 1.57 8.43
C GLN A 323 -1.19 0.48 8.74
N TYR A 324 -1.50 0.27 10.02
CA TYR A 324 -2.48 -0.74 10.44
C TYR A 324 -3.90 -0.35 10.04
N ILE A 325 -4.29 0.90 10.23
CA ILE A 325 -5.60 1.38 9.80
C ILE A 325 -5.72 1.26 8.26
N MET A 326 -4.65 1.56 7.53
CA MET A 326 -4.63 1.40 6.08
C MET A 326 -4.77 -0.06 5.65
N SER A 327 -4.12 -1.02 6.33
CA SER A 327 -4.30 -2.45 6.02
C SER A 327 -5.73 -2.91 6.28
N MET A 328 -6.36 -2.43 7.37
CA MET A 328 -7.77 -2.67 7.64
C MET A 328 -8.69 -2.06 6.56
N MET A 329 -8.39 -0.86 6.07
CA MET A 329 -9.14 -0.22 4.98
C MET A 329 -9.03 -1.00 3.67
N VAL A 330 -7.82 -1.48 3.32
CA VAL A 330 -7.61 -2.34 2.15
C VAL A 330 -8.41 -3.63 2.30
N ALA A 331 -8.36 -4.27 3.47
CA ALA A 331 -9.16 -5.46 3.77
C ALA A 331 -10.67 -5.22 3.69
N ALA A 332 -11.17 -4.09 4.24
CA ALA A 332 -12.58 -3.73 4.14
C ALA A 332 -13.01 -3.54 2.67
N ARG A 333 -12.14 -2.94 1.84
CA ARG A 333 -12.37 -2.79 0.39
C ARG A 333 -12.40 -4.15 -0.33
N THR A 334 -11.43 -5.04 -0.10
CA THR A 334 -11.37 -6.37 -0.75
C THR A 334 -12.55 -7.24 -0.35
N LEU A 335 -13.04 -7.10 0.89
CA LEU A 335 -14.21 -7.82 1.39
C LEU A 335 -15.53 -7.12 1.05
N GLY A 336 -15.53 -5.95 0.39
CA GLY A 336 -16.76 -5.23 0.00
C GLY A 336 -17.55 -4.59 1.15
N MET A 337 -16.90 -4.31 2.29
CA MET A 337 -17.51 -3.72 3.48
C MET A 337 -17.51 -2.18 3.43
N GLN A 338 -18.30 -1.59 2.54
CA GLN A 338 -18.29 -0.14 2.27
C GLN A 338 -18.61 0.72 3.50
N ARG A 339 -19.59 0.33 4.32
CA ARG A 339 -19.95 1.08 5.54
C ARG A 339 -18.81 1.17 6.54
N LEU A 340 -18.03 0.10 6.64
CA LEU A 340 -16.88 0.04 7.52
C LEU A 340 -15.73 0.88 6.95
N LEU A 341 -15.50 0.79 5.64
CA LEU A 341 -14.52 1.61 4.93
C LEU A 341 -14.79 3.12 5.12
N ASP A 342 -16.03 3.56 4.90
CA ASP A 342 -16.45 4.96 5.10
C ASP A 342 -16.20 5.43 6.54
N LYS A 343 -16.52 4.58 7.54
CA LYS A 343 -16.29 4.87 8.96
C LYS A 343 -14.80 4.99 9.27
N MET A 344 -13.98 4.06 8.77
CA MET A 344 -12.52 4.08 9.00
C MET A 344 -11.87 5.30 8.35
N GLN A 345 -12.28 5.67 7.14
CA GLN A 345 -11.76 6.86 6.45
C GLN A 345 -12.05 8.14 7.22
N ARG A 346 -13.30 8.35 7.65
CA ARG A 346 -13.73 9.60 8.28
C ARG A 346 -13.30 9.76 9.73
N CYS A 347 -13.15 8.65 10.46
CA CYS A 347 -12.85 8.69 11.90
C CYS A 347 -11.39 8.29 12.16
N SER A 348 -11.09 6.99 12.03
CA SER A 348 -9.81 6.42 12.48
C SER A 348 -8.62 6.93 11.67
N TYR A 349 -8.72 6.88 10.34
CA TYR A 349 -7.60 7.27 9.49
C TYR A 349 -7.40 8.79 9.46
N ALA A 350 -8.49 9.56 9.44
CA ALA A 350 -8.45 11.02 9.47
C ALA A 350 -7.80 11.55 10.77
N SER A 351 -8.02 10.90 11.92
CA SER A 351 -7.39 11.31 13.18
C SER A 351 -5.89 10.98 13.20
N THR A 352 -5.50 9.74 12.90
CA THR A 352 -4.08 9.32 12.95
C THR A 352 -3.23 9.98 11.86
N SER A 353 -3.79 10.24 10.68
CA SER A 353 -3.08 10.96 9.61
C SER A 353 -2.83 12.44 9.93
N ARG A 354 -3.50 13.04 10.91
CA ARG A 354 -3.17 14.40 11.38
C ARG A 354 -1.88 14.43 12.21
N ASP A 355 -1.59 13.35 12.93
CA ASP A 355 -0.35 13.24 13.70
C ASP A 355 0.88 13.08 12.79
N ASP A 356 0.72 12.38 11.67
CA ASP A 356 1.75 12.23 10.64
C ASP A 356 1.14 12.36 9.22
N PRO A 357 0.97 13.60 8.74
CA PRO A 357 0.27 13.86 7.48
C PRO A 357 1.07 13.46 6.25
N LEU A 358 2.41 13.45 6.32
CA LEU A 358 3.22 13.00 5.20
C LEU A 358 3.13 11.47 5.05
N LEU A 359 3.22 10.73 6.16
CA LEU A 359 3.02 9.29 6.14
C LEU A 359 1.60 8.92 5.69
N GLY A 360 0.59 9.61 6.23
CA GLY A 360 -0.80 9.40 5.83
C GLY A 360 -1.01 9.62 4.33
N TYR A 361 -0.47 10.72 3.77
CA TYR A 361 -0.56 10.96 2.35
C TYR A 361 0.06 9.84 1.52
N LEU A 362 1.30 9.44 1.83
CA LEU A 362 2.03 8.42 1.07
C LEU A 362 1.34 7.06 1.12
N LEU A 363 0.81 6.66 2.28
CA LEU A 363 0.07 5.41 2.42
C LEU A 363 -1.23 5.42 1.64
N ALA A 364 -2.03 6.50 1.74
CA ALA A 364 -3.29 6.62 1.02
C ALA A 364 -3.07 6.64 -0.50
N ALA A 365 -2.05 7.35 -0.97
CA ALA A 365 -1.70 7.39 -2.40
C ALA A 365 -1.21 6.02 -2.90
N LYS A 366 -0.32 5.36 -2.15
CA LYS A 366 0.23 4.04 -2.48
C LYS A 366 -0.85 2.95 -2.54
N MET A 367 -1.86 3.02 -1.66
CA MET A 367 -2.92 2.01 -1.56
C MET A 367 -4.16 2.33 -2.41
N ASP A 368 -4.05 3.33 -3.30
CA ASP A 368 -5.11 3.74 -4.23
C ASP A 368 -6.39 4.24 -3.52
N PHE A 369 -6.20 5.17 -2.58
CA PHE A 369 -7.27 5.95 -1.95
C PHE A 369 -7.09 7.44 -2.29
N PRO A 370 -7.36 7.86 -3.55
CA PRO A 370 -7.02 9.21 -4.03
C PRO A 370 -7.75 10.32 -3.26
N GLU A 371 -8.98 10.07 -2.82
CA GLU A 371 -9.82 11.06 -2.15
C GLU A 371 -9.31 11.31 -0.74
N THR A 372 -9.02 10.23 -0.02
CA THR A 372 -8.35 10.28 1.28
C THR A 372 -6.96 10.91 1.18
N ALA A 373 -6.17 10.57 0.15
CA ALA A 373 -4.87 11.18 -0.08
C ALA A 373 -4.98 12.69 -0.32
N LYS A 374 -5.95 13.14 -1.12
CA LYS A 374 -6.22 14.56 -1.31
C LYS A 374 -6.55 15.22 0.02
N GLU A 375 -7.51 14.69 0.78
CA GLU A 375 -7.90 15.20 2.11
C GLU A 375 -6.72 15.32 3.07
N VAL A 376 -5.88 14.29 3.20
CA VAL A 376 -4.70 14.32 4.06
C VAL A 376 -3.67 15.33 3.56
N ALA A 377 -3.53 15.52 2.25
CA ALA A 377 -2.64 16.55 1.69
C ALA A 377 -3.03 17.97 2.12
N TRP A 378 -4.31 18.23 2.45
CA TRP A 378 -4.74 19.51 3.01
C TRP A 378 -4.21 19.75 4.43
N ASN A 379 -3.85 18.71 5.17
CA ASN A 379 -3.32 18.80 6.54
C ASN A 379 -1.79 18.99 6.57
N LEU A 380 -1.13 19.01 5.41
CA LEU A 380 0.29 19.36 5.30
C LEU A 380 0.46 20.88 5.37
N HIS A 381 0.60 21.42 6.58
CA HIS A 381 0.74 22.87 6.79
C HIS A 381 2.15 23.40 6.54
N HIS A 382 3.16 22.59 6.84
CA HIS A 382 4.56 22.98 6.72
C HIS A 382 5.17 22.57 5.37
N ASP A 383 6.39 22.99 5.10
CA ASP A 383 7.16 22.47 3.98
C ASP A 383 7.36 20.95 4.14
N VAL A 384 7.35 20.19 3.04
CA VAL A 384 7.37 18.72 3.11
C VAL A 384 8.64 18.21 3.80
N PHE A 385 9.75 18.95 3.68
CA PHE A 385 11.01 18.64 4.34
C PHE A 385 10.95 18.76 5.87
N SER A 386 10.05 19.58 6.42
CA SER A 386 9.96 19.71 7.88
C SER A 386 9.40 18.44 8.53
N TYR A 387 8.78 17.54 7.77
CA TYR A 387 8.31 16.26 8.29
C TYR A 387 9.43 15.22 8.39
N GLY A 388 10.58 15.47 7.74
CA GLY A 388 11.74 14.59 7.76
C GLY A 388 11.59 13.37 6.85
N TYR A 389 12.56 12.46 6.94
CA TYR A 389 12.58 11.23 6.16
C TYR A 389 11.70 10.16 6.82
N LEU A 390 10.92 9.44 6.02
CA LEU A 390 10.08 8.33 6.46
C LEU A 390 10.56 7.02 5.81
N PRO A 391 10.77 5.92 6.56
CA PRO A 391 11.18 4.64 5.99
C PRO A 391 10.23 4.12 4.89
N GLU A 392 8.94 4.44 4.98
CA GLU A 392 7.93 4.04 4.00
C GLU A 392 8.19 4.64 2.60
N MET A 393 8.96 5.72 2.51
CA MET A 393 9.33 6.36 1.24
C MET A 393 10.17 5.43 0.35
N GLU A 394 10.95 4.50 0.92
CA GLU A 394 11.71 3.54 0.12
C GLU A 394 10.84 2.50 -0.58
N SER A 395 9.66 2.24 -0.02
CA SER A 395 8.69 1.31 -0.58
C SER A 395 7.60 1.99 -1.43
N THR A 396 7.64 3.32 -1.53
CA THR A 396 6.61 4.11 -2.18
C THR A 396 7.16 4.68 -3.48
N PRO A 397 6.47 4.54 -4.62
CA PRO A 397 6.90 5.15 -5.88
C PRO A 397 7.07 6.68 -5.79
N ALA A 398 8.13 7.20 -6.43
CA ALA A 398 8.49 8.61 -6.41
C ALA A 398 7.44 9.53 -7.02
N HIS A 399 6.66 9.07 -8.00
CA HIS A 399 5.66 9.88 -8.68
C HIS A 399 4.57 10.43 -7.73
N PHE A 400 4.25 9.72 -6.63
CA PHE A 400 3.33 10.21 -5.60
C PHE A 400 3.90 11.43 -4.88
N TYR A 401 5.19 11.36 -4.51
CA TYR A 401 5.87 12.46 -3.85
C TYR A 401 6.11 13.65 -4.81
N HIS A 402 6.45 13.38 -6.07
CA HIS A 402 6.53 14.38 -7.14
C HIS A 402 5.20 15.13 -7.30
N SER A 403 4.09 14.38 -7.42
CA SER A 403 2.74 14.94 -7.57
C SER A 403 2.35 15.81 -6.37
N LEU A 404 2.70 15.38 -5.16
CA LEU A 404 2.50 16.18 -3.94
C LEU A 404 3.21 17.53 -4.04
N LEU A 405 4.50 17.54 -4.38
CA LEU A 405 5.28 18.78 -4.47
C LEU A 405 4.79 19.70 -5.57
N VAL A 406 4.49 19.17 -6.77
CA VAL A 406 3.95 19.95 -7.88
C VAL A 406 2.60 20.56 -7.51
N ASN A 407 1.69 19.78 -6.91
CA ASN A 407 0.39 20.28 -6.49
C ASN A 407 0.50 21.34 -5.39
N ARG A 408 1.42 21.16 -4.44
CA ARG A 408 1.68 22.16 -3.38
C ARG A 408 2.25 23.45 -3.94
N ARG A 409 3.14 23.39 -4.93
CA ARG A 409 3.67 24.57 -5.62
C ARG A 409 2.59 25.31 -6.40
N LYS A 410 1.74 24.59 -7.14
CA LYS A 410 0.59 25.16 -7.85
C LYS A 410 -0.40 25.85 -6.88
N ASN A 411 -0.63 25.23 -5.73
CA ASN A 411 -1.55 25.73 -4.70
C ASN A 411 -0.89 26.63 -3.65
N ALA A 412 0.39 26.99 -3.81
CA ALA A 412 1.15 27.78 -2.84
C ALA A 412 0.47 29.11 -2.44
N PRO A 413 -0.10 29.94 -3.34
CA PRO A 413 -0.77 31.18 -2.94
C PRO A 413 -2.03 30.91 -2.11
N THR A 414 -2.79 29.87 -2.44
CA THR A 414 -4.00 29.45 -1.71
C THR A 414 -3.64 28.89 -0.34
N ASN A 415 -2.59 28.09 -0.26
CA ASN A 415 -2.09 27.50 0.99
C ASN A 415 -1.51 28.59 1.91
N ALA A 416 -0.76 29.56 1.37
CA ALA A 416 -0.22 30.67 2.13
C ALA A 416 -1.32 31.60 2.67
N ALA A 417 -2.32 31.94 1.85
CA ALA A 417 -3.47 32.73 2.29
C ALA A 417 -4.32 32.01 3.34
N ARG A 418 -4.36 30.68 3.33
CA ARG A 418 -5.09 29.87 4.31
C ARG A 418 -4.32 29.72 5.62
N ASN A 419 -3.02 29.42 5.57
CA ASN A 419 -2.15 29.39 6.75
C ASN A 419 -2.09 30.76 7.45
N ALA A 420 -2.24 31.87 6.70
CA ALA A 420 -2.35 33.21 7.28
C ALA A 420 -3.71 33.50 7.92
N LYS A 421 -4.79 32.84 7.46
CA LYS A 421 -6.15 32.97 8.02
C LYS A 421 -6.41 32.06 9.22
N SER A 422 -5.74 30.90 9.26
CA SER A 422 -5.87 29.97 10.38
C SER A 422 -5.27 30.57 11.66
N GLY A 423 -4.23 31.43 11.54
CA GLY A 423 -3.71 32.23 12.66
C GLY A 423 -4.57 33.44 13.09
N ALA A 424 -5.79 33.64 12.58
CA ALA A 424 -6.58 34.85 12.81
C ALA A 424 -8.09 34.63 13.08
N LEU A 425 -8.54 33.41 13.41
CA LEU A 425 -9.96 33.14 13.71
C LEU A 425 -10.17 32.81 15.18
N ASP A 426 -10.52 33.83 15.95
CA ASP A 426 -11.09 33.70 17.29
C ASP A 426 -12.36 32.83 17.29
N ALA A 427 -12.47 32.00 18.33
CA ALA A 427 -13.55 31.06 18.59
C ALA A 427 -14.96 31.70 18.55
N SER A 428 -15.78 31.27 17.59
CA SER A 428 -17.23 31.46 17.62
C SER A 428 -17.92 30.10 17.57
N SER A 429 -18.79 29.87 18.56
CA SER A 429 -19.38 28.59 18.95
C SER A 429 -20.47 28.07 17.99
N CYS A 430 -20.56 26.74 17.87
CA CYS A 430 -21.70 26.08 17.27
C CYS A 430 -22.92 26.18 18.21
N THR A 431 -24.07 26.65 17.70
CA THR A 431 -25.24 26.95 18.54
C THR A 431 -26.01 25.68 18.98
N PRO A 432 -26.59 25.67 20.20
CA PRO A 432 -27.36 24.55 20.77
C PRO A 432 -28.58 24.06 19.94
N GLU A 433 -29.00 24.81 18.92
CA GLU A 433 -30.20 24.52 18.13
C GLU A 433 -30.04 23.36 17.15
N ALA A 434 -28.84 23.12 16.61
CA ALA A 434 -28.57 21.98 15.72
C ALA A 434 -28.65 20.63 16.45
N LYS A 435 -28.28 20.58 17.75
CA LYS A 435 -28.41 19.40 18.61
C LYS A 435 -29.88 19.07 18.92
N LYS A 436 -30.76 20.08 19.00
CA LYS A 436 -32.22 19.90 19.28
C LYS A 436 -33.01 19.31 18.11
N LEU A 437 -32.71 19.68 16.86
CA LEU A 437 -33.49 19.25 15.69
C LEU A 437 -33.35 17.75 15.35
N LYS A 438 -32.23 17.10 15.70
CA LYS A 438 -31.95 15.69 15.35
C LYS A 438 -32.44 14.67 16.39
N MET A 439 -32.92 15.15 17.53
CA MET A 439 -33.43 14.36 18.67
C MET A 439 -34.97 14.21 18.64
N GLY A 440 -35.65 14.71 17.61
CA GLY A 440 -37.10 14.66 17.47
C GLY A 440 -37.61 13.28 17.05
N GLY A 441 -38.55 12.72 17.83
CA GLY A 441 -39.31 11.50 17.47
C GLY A 441 -39.47 10.45 18.57
N LEU A 442 -38.76 10.56 19.69
CA LEU A 442 -38.64 9.50 20.71
C LEU A 442 -39.75 9.44 21.77
N HIS A 443 -40.99 9.75 21.41
CA HIS A 443 -42.11 9.68 22.37
C HIS A 443 -43.00 8.47 22.04
N SER A 444 -42.66 7.33 22.63
CA SER A 444 -43.62 6.22 22.74
C SER A 444 -44.17 6.19 24.16
N SER A 445 -45.31 6.85 24.36
CA SER A 445 -46.09 6.81 25.61
C SER A 445 -46.62 5.39 25.95
N ARG A 446 -46.32 4.38 25.12
CA ARG A 446 -46.73 2.98 25.27
C ARG A 446 -45.61 2.04 25.74
N CYS A 447 -44.42 2.55 26.06
CA CYS A 447 -43.29 1.74 26.53
C CYS A 447 -43.34 1.50 28.05
N HIS A 448 -42.67 0.45 28.51
CA HIS A 448 -42.51 0.17 29.94
C HIS A 448 -41.82 1.36 30.67
N PRO A 449 -42.24 1.73 31.90
CA PRO A 449 -41.68 2.88 32.63
C PRO A 449 -40.15 2.83 32.78
N TRP A 450 -39.57 1.64 32.97
CA TRP A 450 -38.12 1.45 32.99
C TRP A 450 -37.45 1.85 31.66
N VAL A 451 -38.02 1.45 30.51
CA VAL A 451 -37.50 1.81 29.19
C VAL A 451 -37.60 3.33 28.98
N GLN A 452 -38.70 3.94 29.44
CA GLN A 452 -38.86 5.40 29.37
C GLN A 452 -37.79 6.12 30.19
N SER A 453 -37.49 5.64 31.41
CA SER A 453 -36.44 6.17 32.27
C SER A 453 -35.04 6.01 31.65
N LEU A 454 -34.75 4.83 31.09
CA LEU A 454 -33.48 4.55 30.42
C LEU A 454 -33.26 5.44 29.20
N VAL A 455 -34.28 5.59 28.34
CA VAL A 455 -34.22 6.47 27.17
C VAL A 455 -34.06 7.92 27.60
N ALA A 456 -34.80 8.39 28.61
CA ALA A 456 -34.68 9.75 29.12
C ALA A 456 -33.28 10.03 29.72
N GLY A 457 -32.75 9.09 30.51
CA GLY A 457 -31.42 9.21 31.12
C GLY A 457 -30.31 9.26 30.08
N ASN A 458 -30.35 8.39 29.06
CA ASN A 458 -29.41 8.41 27.95
C ASN A 458 -29.54 9.67 27.08
N MET A 459 -30.76 10.20 26.90
CA MET A 459 -30.99 11.43 26.15
C MET A 459 -30.43 12.66 26.86
N GLU A 460 -30.53 12.74 28.18
CA GLU A 460 -29.96 13.84 28.96
C GLU A 460 -28.42 13.79 28.94
N SER A 461 -27.91 12.58 29.14
CA SER A 461 -26.52 12.21 28.96
C SER A 461 -25.96 12.60 27.59
N LEU A 462 -26.69 12.36 26.49
CA LEU A 462 -26.31 12.76 25.13
C LEU A 462 -26.35 14.29 24.90
N ARG A 463 -27.21 15.03 25.62
CA ARG A 463 -27.31 16.49 25.51
C ARG A 463 -26.08 17.22 26.06
N GLY A 464 -25.40 16.64 27.04
CA GLY A 464 -24.23 17.22 27.70
C GLY A 464 -22.90 17.01 26.97
N LEU A 465 -22.90 16.34 25.82
CA LEU A 465 -21.67 15.99 25.08
C LEU A 465 -21.24 17.11 24.13
N ASP A 466 -19.96 17.50 24.22
CA ASP A 466 -19.36 18.51 23.34
C ASP A 466 -18.33 17.94 22.35
N ARG A 467 -17.75 16.76 22.61
CA ARG A 467 -16.81 16.06 21.72
C ARG A 467 -17.29 14.64 21.44
N ALA A 468 -16.96 14.10 20.26
CA ALA A 468 -17.26 12.72 19.89
C ALA A 468 -16.61 11.72 20.84
N LEU A 469 -15.43 12.05 21.34
CA LEU A 469 -14.67 11.25 22.30
C LEU A 469 -15.39 11.07 23.65
N ASP A 470 -16.19 12.05 24.06
CA ASP A 470 -16.94 11.98 25.32
C ASP A 470 -18.22 11.14 25.19
N ALA A 471 -18.72 10.93 23.97
CA ALA A 471 -19.92 10.14 23.71
C ALA A 471 -19.79 8.68 24.15
N PHE A 472 -18.56 8.18 24.23
CA PHE A 472 -18.24 6.82 24.64
C PHE A 472 -18.38 6.60 26.14
N ALA A 473 -18.03 7.59 26.98
CA ALA A 473 -18.22 7.52 28.43
C ALA A 473 -19.71 7.41 28.82
N VAL A 474 -20.56 7.80 27.88
CA VAL A 474 -22.00 7.95 28.04
C VAL A 474 -22.77 6.86 27.28
N THR A 475 -22.06 5.98 26.57
CA THR A 475 -22.71 4.86 25.86
C THR A 475 -23.23 3.85 26.89
N PRO A 476 -24.52 3.47 26.83
CA PRO A 476 -25.07 2.49 27.75
C PRO A 476 -24.35 1.15 27.56
N ARG A 477 -23.86 0.57 28.66
CA ARG A 477 -23.30 -0.78 28.66
C ARG A 477 -24.42 -1.76 28.34
N TYR A 478 -24.42 -2.30 27.12
CA TYR A 478 -25.49 -3.16 26.63
C TYR A 478 -25.70 -4.42 27.48
N GLU A 479 -24.63 -4.95 28.08
CA GLU A 479 -24.73 -6.08 29.02
C GLU A 479 -25.53 -5.71 30.27
N ASP A 480 -25.23 -4.56 30.89
CA ASP A 480 -25.94 -4.09 32.09
C ASP A 480 -27.42 -3.79 31.76
N VAL A 481 -27.68 -3.15 30.62
CA VAL A 481 -29.03 -2.89 30.11
C VAL A 481 -29.80 -4.20 29.86
N LEU A 482 -29.13 -5.23 29.34
CA LEU A 482 -29.74 -6.53 29.10
C LEU A 482 -30.08 -7.24 30.41
N GLN A 483 -29.15 -7.28 31.38
CA GLN A 483 -29.38 -7.87 32.69
C GLN A 483 -30.53 -7.18 33.44
N ASP A 484 -30.55 -5.84 33.43
CA ASP A 484 -31.62 -5.05 34.05
C ASP A 484 -32.97 -5.26 33.36
N SER A 485 -32.98 -5.35 32.03
CA SER A 485 -34.21 -5.61 31.27
C SER A 485 -34.84 -6.98 31.59
N LEU A 486 -34.01 -8.00 31.83
CA LEU A 486 -34.46 -9.33 32.23
C LEU A 486 -35.04 -9.32 33.65
N LYS A 487 -34.40 -8.58 34.57
CA LYS A 487 -34.87 -8.39 35.95
C LYS A 487 -36.24 -7.70 36.00
N GLU A 488 -36.44 -6.69 35.14
CA GLU A 488 -37.69 -5.94 35.02
C GLU A 488 -38.78 -6.65 34.20
N LYS A 489 -38.49 -7.87 33.69
CA LYS A 489 -39.44 -8.73 32.94
C LYS A 489 -40.10 -8.03 31.74
N ILE A 490 -39.36 -7.19 31.04
CA ILE A 490 -39.92 -6.34 29.98
C ILE A 490 -40.13 -7.04 28.62
N TRP A 491 -39.82 -8.33 28.51
CA TRP A 491 -39.81 -9.09 27.25
C TRP A 491 -40.95 -10.13 27.20
N CYS A 492 -41.93 -9.92 26.33
CA CYS A 492 -43.01 -10.85 26.00
C CYS A 492 -43.54 -10.59 24.58
N GLY A 493 -44.48 -11.40 24.08
CA GLY A 493 -45.02 -11.33 22.72
C GLY A 493 -45.76 -10.03 22.32
N LYS A 494 -45.86 -9.03 23.21
CA LYS A 494 -46.44 -7.70 22.94
C LYS A 494 -45.44 -6.54 23.15
N CYS A 495 -44.14 -6.83 23.27
CA CYS A 495 -43.11 -5.85 23.64
C CYS A 495 -42.45 -5.12 22.46
N GLU A 496 -43.08 -5.13 21.28
CA GLU A 496 -42.65 -4.36 20.11
C GLU A 496 -42.36 -2.87 20.43
N PRO A 497 -43.16 -2.16 21.27
CA PRO A 497 -42.87 -0.77 21.62
C PRO A 497 -41.56 -0.61 22.41
N ASN A 498 -41.20 -1.57 23.27
CA ASN A 498 -39.97 -1.53 24.06
C ASN A 498 -38.74 -1.75 23.16
N VAL A 499 -38.82 -2.73 22.25
CA VAL A 499 -37.75 -3.00 21.26
C VAL A 499 -37.54 -1.79 20.36
N ARG A 500 -38.63 -1.19 19.85
CA ARG A 500 -38.56 -0.02 18.99
C ARG A 500 -37.92 1.17 19.71
N ALA A 501 -38.30 1.44 20.96
CA ALA A 501 -37.71 2.53 21.74
C ALA A 501 -36.21 2.35 22.02
N LEU A 502 -35.75 1.12 22.33
CA LEU A 502 -34.33 0.84 22.52
C LEU A 502 -33.53 0.94 21.21
N ASN A 503 -34.12 0.50 20.09
CA ASN A 503 -33.52 0.66 18.77
C ASN A 503 -33.45 2.14 18.37
N ASP A 504 -34.51 2.91 18.56
CA ASP A 504 -34.54 4.35 18.27
C ASP A 504 -33.52 5.11 19.13
N MET A 505 -33.30 4.68 20.38
CA MET A 505 -32.25 5.20 21.25
C MET A 505 -30.86 4.91 20.71
N SER A 506 -30.59 3.68 20.26
CA SER A 506 -29.32 3.32 19.61
C SER A 506 -29.08 4.10 18.32
N VAL A 507 -30.12 4.26 17.48
CA VAL A 507 -30.06 5.06 16.25
C VAL A 507 -29.82 6.54 16.56
N SER A 508 -30.42 7.08 17.61
CA SER A 508 -30.24 8.48 18.03
C SER A 508 -28.86 8.72 18.62
N TRP A 509 -28.34 7.78 19.42
CA TRP A 509 -26.95 7.79 19.87
C TRP A 509 -26.00 7.82 18.66
N LYS A 510 -26.23 6.95 17.67
CA LYS A 510 -25.44 6.91 16.44
C LYS A 510 -25.49 8.23 15.68
N ARG A 511 -26.67 8.84 15.53
CA ARG A 511 -26.82 10.16 14.88
C ARG A 511 -26.11 11.28 15.62
N VAL A 512 -26.16 11.29 16.95
CA VAL A 512 -25.45 12.29 17.76
C VAL A 512 -23.94 12.07 17.66
N TYR A 513 -23.48 10.82 17.73
CA TYR A 513 -22.09 10.45 17.55
C TYR A 513 -21.55 10.86 16.17
N ASP A 514 -22.26 10.53 15.08
CA ASP A 514 -21.87 10.89 13.72
C ASP A 514 -21.76 12.42 13.56
N VAL A 515 -22.66 13.17 14.18
CA VAL A 515 -22.64 14.66 14.18
C VAL A 515 -21.53 15.23 15.04
N LEU A 516 -21.24 14.62 16.19
CA LEU A 516 -20.10 15.02 17.01
C LEU A 516 -18.78 14.68 16.30
N CYS A 517 -18.71 13.58 15.54
CA CYS A 517 -17.58 13.29 14.67
C CYS A 517 -17.45 14.32 13.54
N GLU A 518 -18.55 14.71 12.89
CA GLU A 518 -18.56 15.78 11.89
C GLU A 518 -18.14 17.14 12.50
N ASN A 519 -18.60 17.45 13.70
CA ASN A 519 -18.25 18.69 14.39
C ASN A 519 -16.83 18.68 14.95
N ASP A 520 -16.34 17.57 15.48
CA ASP A 520 -14.92 17.41 15.82
C ASP A 520 -14.06 17.45 14.56
N TYR A 521 -14.55 16.93 13.43
CA TYR A 521 -13.88 17.04 12.14
C TYR A 521 -13.77 18.51 11.67
N ILE A 522 -14.80 19.33 11.91
CA ILE A 522 -14.86 20.76 11.57
C ILE A 522 -14.12 21.64 12.61
N HIS A 523 -14.22 21.36 13.91
CA HIS A 523 -13.68 22.17 15.01
C HIS A 523 -12.29 21.74 15.49
N GLN A 524 -11.76 20.60 15.02
CA GLN A 524 -10.34 20.24 15.18
C GLN A 524 -9.51 20.55 13.92
N ILE A 525 -9.97 21.49 13.08
CA ILE A 525 -9.06 22.25 12.23
C ILE A 525 -8.23 23.10 13.19
N PRO A 526 -6.94 22.81 13.43
CA PRO A 526 -6.11 23.68 14.24
C PRO A 526 -5.86 24.98 13.46
N GLU A 527 -5.79 26.07 14.22
CA GLU A 527 -5.23 27.38 13.85
C GLU A 527 -3.89 27.29 13.10
#